data_AF-A0A231RNY3-F1
#
_entry.id   AF-A0A231RNY3-F1
#
_cell.length_a   1.000
_cell.length_b   1.000
_cell.length_c   1.000
_cell.angle_alpha   90.00
_cell.angle_beta   90.00
_cell.angle_gamma   90.00
#
_symmetry.space_group_name_H-M   'P 1'
#
loop_
_entity.id
_entity.type
_entity.pdbx_description
1 polymer ?
#
loop_
_entity_poly.entity_id
_entity_poly.type
_entity_poly.pdbx_seq_one_letter_code
_entity_poly.pdbx_strand_id
1 'polypeptide(L)'
;MKAYRDTLFNLRQLNYKRLIIPSMLLFAVMVYIDRSSVNENLIVLQAGYWTSFGLATLWGIMNYISHIQYNVTTAIRHGDIEEYVDKMNLSAEESQEFKSYLTDYAADLVVQHNLSDKDAQIRAMNEFNIKEIHQLVKDKNLFTFGKHTYLLGYAVIFTMLILVLSVISSYVGWSTAMVSIICMLIIYTLGFIGMFILYKFPDAIFRKKLYGDEE
;
A
#
# COMPACT_ATOMS: atom_id res chain seq x y z
N MET A 1 -3.25 -22.90 -2.38
CA MET A 1 -3.83 -22.18 -3.54
C MET A 1 -4.82 -21.08 -3.16
N LYS A 2 -5.79 -21.29 -2.25
CA LYS A 2 -6.76 -20.26 -1.81
C LYS A 2 -6.09 -18.99 -1.24
N ALA A 3 -5.21 -19.15 -0.25
CA ALA A 3 -4.51 -18.03 0.40
C ALA A 3 -3.69 -17.14 -0.57
N TYR A 4 -3.06 -17.72 -1.60
CA TYR A 4 -2.29 -16.97 -2.58
C TYR A 4 -3.18 -16.13 -3.51
N ARG A 5 -4.35 -16.67 -3.89
CA ARG A 5 -5.35 -15.96 -4.68
C ARG A 5 -5.97 -14.79 -3.89
N ASP A 6 -6.20 -14.98 -2.60
CA ASP A 6 -6.73 -13.92 -1.72
C ASP A 6 -5.73 -12.77 -1.54
N THR A 7 -4.43 -13.02 -1.70
CA THR A 7 -3.38 -11.99 -1.60
C THR A 7 -3.09 -11.30 -2.95
N LEU A 8 -3.30 -11.99 -4.08
CA LEU A 8 -3.13 -11.42 -5.43
C LEU A 8 -4.27 -10.49 -5.83
N PHE A 9 -5.52 -10.83 -5.47
CA PHE A 9 -6.71 -10.09 -5.88
C PHE A 9 -7.29 -9.17 -4.80
N ASN A 10 -6.49 -8.79 -3.80
CA ASN A 10 -6.93 -7.86 -2.78
C ASN A 10 -6.90 -6.40 -3.29
N LEU A 11 -7.88 -6.04 -4.12
CA LEU A 11 -8.06 -4.71 -4.72
C LEU A 11 -8.34 -3.60 -3.68
N ARG A 12 -8.51 -3.96 -2.40
CA ARG A 12 -8.64 -3.01 -1.29
C ARG A 12 -7.29 -2.50 -0.78
N GLN A 13 -6.19 -3.17 -1.13
CA GLN A 13 -4.83 -2.76 -0.71
C GLN A 13 -4.28 -1.57 -1.51
N LEU A 14 -4.97 -1.10 -2.55
CA LEU A 14 -4.51 0.08 -3.27
C LEU A 14 -4.81 1.35 -2.47
N ASN A 15 -3.78 1.87 -1.78
CA ASN A 15 -3.86 3.13 -1.05
C ASN A 15 -3.75 4.33 -2.01
N TYR A 16 -4.31 5.47 -1.60
CA TYR A 16 -4.27 6.73 -2.37
C TYR A 16 -4.83 6.66 -3.80
N LYS A 17 -5.95 5.94 -4.00
CA LYS A 17 -6.68 5.84 -5.29
C LYS A 17 -6.93 7.21 -5.96
N ARG A 18 -7.10 8.25 -5.15
CA ARG A 18 -7.32 9.64 -5.58
C ARG A 18 -6.14 10.26 -6.34
N LEU A 19 -4.94 9.68 -6.30
CA LEU A 19 -3.78 10.16 -7.06
C LEU A 19 -3.60 9.40 -8.37
N ILE A 20 -3.74 8.06 -8.33
CA ILE A 20 -3.51 7.24 -9.53
C ILE A 20 -4.62 7.39 -10.57
N ILE A 21 -5.88 7.54 -10.15
CA ILE A 21 -7.01 7.64 -11.09
C ILE A 21 -6.90 8.94 -11.93
N PRO A 22 -6.71 10.14 -11.35
CA PRO A 22 -6.53 11.35 -12.15
C PRO A 22 -5.28 11.30 -13.03
N SER A 23 -4.20 10.69 -12.54
CA SER A 23 -2.98 10.47 -13.31
C SER A 23 -3.27 9.65 -14.58
N MET A 24 -3.98 8.52 -14.46
CA MET A 24 -4.41 7.68 -15.58
C MET A 24 -5.31 8.43 -16.57
N LEU A 25 -6.33 9.13 -16.05
CA LEU A 25 -7.25 9.89 -16.89
C LEU A 25 -6.53 11.01 -17.64
N LEU A 26 -5.63 11.73 -16.98
CA LEU A 26 -4.82 12.77 -17.61
C LEU A 26 -3.97 12.19 -18.73
N PHE A 27 -3.35 11.02 -18.53
CA PHE A 27 -2.60 10.33 -19.58
C PHE A 27 -3.46 10.02 -20.79
N ALA A 28 -4.63 9.40 -20.58
CA ALA A 28 -5.54 9.05 -21.67
C ALA A 28 -6.03 10.29 -22.44
N VAL A 29 -6.33 11.38 -21.73
CA VAL A 29 -6.72 12.66 -22.35
C VAL A 29 -5.57 13.23 -23.18
N MET A 30 -4.32 13.19 -22.69
CA MET A 30 -3.17 13.68 -23.46
C MET A 30 -2.94 12.84 -24.73
N VAL A 31 -3.02 11.51 -24.65
CA VAL A 31 -2.94 10.64 -25.84
C VAL A 31 -4.08 10.94 -26.82
N TYR A 32 -5.28 11.20 -26.31
CA TYR A 32 -6.42 11.57 -27.16
C TYR A 32 -6.18 12.88 -27.91
N ILE A 33 -5.76 13.93 -27.20
CA ILE A 33 -5.48 15.25 -27.78
C ILE A 33 -4.38 15.12 -28.84
N ASP A 34 -3.28 14.48 -28.49
CA ASP A 34 -2.11 14.23 -29.36
C ASP A 34 -2.52 13.55 -30.67
N ARG A 35 -3.33 12.49 -30.59
CA ARG A 35 -3.80 11.74 -31.76
C ARG A 35 -4.92 12.42 -32.55
N SER A 36 -5.70 13.28 -31.93
CA SER A 36 -6.82 13.97 -32.57
C SER A 36 -6.39 15.16 -33.45
N SER A 37 -5.09 15.49 -33.49
CA SER A 37 -4.54 16.66 -34.20
C SER A 37 -5.16 17.98 -33.74
N VAL A 38 -5.75 18.01 -32.54
CA VAL A 38 -6.45 19.19 -31.98
C VAL A 38 -5.47 20.22 -31.40
N ASN A 39 -4.22 19.82 -31.11
CA ASN A 39 -3.26 20.68 -30.45
C ASN A 39 -1.84 20.49 -31.01
N GLU A 40 -1.31 21.52 -31.66
CA GLU A 40 0.07 21.55 -32.17
C GLU A 40 1.09 22.01 -31.09
N ASN A 41 0.61 22.41 -29.91
CA ASN A 41 1.50 22.89 -28.85
C ASN A 41 2.16 21.72 -28.10
N LEU A 42 3.32 21.31 -28.62
CA LEU A 42 4.15 20.24 -28.08
C LEU A 42 4.49 20.43 -26.60
N ILE A 43 4.68 21.66 -26.14
CA ILE A 43 5.05 21.96 -24.74
C ILE A 43 3.90 21.55 -23.81
N VAL A 44 2.65 21.85 -24.19
CA VAL A 44 1.48 21.50 -23.39
C VAL A 44 1.29 19.98 -23.32
N LEU A 45 1.47 19.28 -24.44
CA LEU A 45 1.39 17.82 -24.48
C LEU A 45 2.46 17.17 -23.60
N GLN A 46 3.71 17.59 -23.73
CA GLN A 46 4.81 17.08 -22.91
C GLN A 46 4.59 17.38 -21.43
N ALA A 47 4.19 18.60 -21.08
CA ALA A 47 3.87 18.97 -19.70
C ALA A 47 2.74 18.09 -19.13
N GLY A 48 1.72 17.79 -19.93
CA GLY A 48 0.62 16.89 -19.55
C GLY A 48 1.10 15.46 -19.26
N TYR A 49 1.93 14.90 -20.15
CA TYR A 49 2.52 13.57 -19.95
C TYR A 49 3.41 13.52 -18.70
N TRP A 50 4.33 14.49 -18.53
CA TRP A 50 5.19 14.57 -17.35
C TRP A 50 4.40 14.75 -16.06
N THR A 51 3.34 15.55 -16.08
CA THR A 51 2.45 15.72 -14.93
C THR A 51 1.74 14.42 -14.57
N SER A 52 1.23 13.70 -15.57
CA SER A 52 0.62 12.38 -15.34
C SER A 52 1.62 11.41 -14.71
N PHE A 53 2.83 11.28 -15.28
CA PHE A 53 3.86 10.40 -14.73
C PHE A 53 4.35 10.84 -13.33
N GLY A 54 4.45 12.14 -13.08
CA GLY A 54 4.79 12.69 -11.78
C GLY A 54 3.76 12.29 -10.72
N LEU A 55 2.46 12.41 -11.02
CA LEU A 55 1.39 11.97 -10.12
C LEU A 55 1.42 10.45 -9.88
N ALA A 56 1.68 9.64 -10.91
CA ALA A 56 1.83 8.19 -10.76
C ALA A 56 3.03 7.82 -9.89
N THR A 57 4.14 8.55 -10.04
CA THR A 57 5.36 8.35 -9.25
C THR A 57 5.13 8.72 -7.79
N LEU A 58 4.52 9.87 -7.52
CA LEU A 58 4.14 10.29 -6.17
C LEU A 58 3.18 9.30 -5.51
N TRP A 59 2.16 8.85 -6.26
CA TRP A 59 1.28 7.79 -5.80
C TRP A 59 2.08 6.55 -5.42
N GLY A 60 3.03 6.14 -6.25
CA GLY A 60 3.92 5.01 -6.00
C GLY A 60 4.68 5.13 -4.68
N ILE A 61 5.36 6.24 -4.46
CA ILE A 61 6.12 6.48 -3.23
C ILE A 61 5.18 6.42 -2.00
N MET A 62 4.05 7.11 -2.04
CA MET A 62 3.09 7.13 -0.93
C MET A 62 2.47 5.76 -0.68
N ASN A 63 2.11 5.05 -1.75
CA ASN A 63 1.57 3.71 -1.69
C ASN A 63 2.57 2.74 -1.07
N TYR A 64 3.87 2.82 -1.41
CA TYR A 64 4.92 2.05 -0.73
C TYR A 64 4.99 2.35 0.76
N ILE A 65 5.16 3.62 1.14
CA ILE A 65 5.30 4.05 2.53
C ILE A 65 4.11 3.59 3.38
N SER A 66 2.88 3.68 2.85
CA SER A 66 1.69 3.25 3.58
C SER A 66 1.59 1.74 3.86
N HIS A 67 2.39 0.94 3.18
CA HIS A 67 2.46 -0.52 3.38
C HIS A 67 3.65 -0.95 4.23
N ILE A 68 4.55 -0.02 4.59
CA ILE A 68 5.54 -0.27 5.63
C ILE A 68 4.76 -0.26 6.96
N GLN A 69 4.61 -1.44 7.56
CA GLN A 69 3.99 -1.58 8.88
C GLN A 69 5.08 -1.81 9.91
N TYR A 70 4.96 -1.15 11.06
CA TYR A 70 5.74 -1.53 12.22
C TYR A 70 5.05 -2.74 12.88
N ASN A 71 5.84 -3.72 13.31
CA ASN A 71 5.35 -5.08 13.65
C ASN A 71 4.25 -5.08 14.74
N VAL A 72 4.25 -4.07 15.61
CA VAL A 72 3.33 -3.89 16.73
C VAL A 72 2.15 -2.96 16.40
N THR A 73 2.26 -2.14 15.34
CA THR A 73 1.25 -1.10 15.00
C THR A 73 -0.10 -1.67 14.61
N THR A 74 -0.16 -2.89 14.08
CA THR A 74 -1.44 -3.53 13.73
C THR A 74 -2.25 -3.88 14.98
N ALA A 75 -1.61 -4.44 16.02
CA ALA A 75 -2.28 -4.74 17.30
C ALA A 75 -2.71 -3.44 18.00
N ILE A 76 -1.82 -2.44 18.02
CA ILE A 76 -2.13 -1.10 18.53
C ILE A 76 -3.35 -0.52 17.82
N ARG A 77 -3.41 -0.56 16.49
CA ARG A 77 -4.51 0.05 15.71
C ARG A 77 -5.86 -0.65 15.93
N HIS A 78 -5.86 -1.95 16.18
CA HIS A 78 -7.09 -2.70 16.42
C HIS A 78 -7.54 -2.63 17.87
N GLY A 79 -6.68 -2.20 18.79
CA GLY A 79 -7.00 -2.19 20.21
C GLY A 79 -6.99 -3.61 20.76
N ASP A 80 -5.99 -4.43 20.41
CA ASP A 80 -5.89 -5.80 20.89
C ASP A 80 -4.65 -5.94 21.80
N ILE A 81 -4.89 -5.84 23.11
CA ILE A 81 -3.84 -5.96 24.13
C ILE A 81 -3.20 -7.35 24.11
N GLU A 82 -3.97 -8.40 23.82
CA GLU A 82 -3.46 -9.77 23.80
C GLU A 82 -2.49 -9.97 22.63
N GLU A 83 -2.89 -9.58 21.42
CA GLU A 83 -2.01 -9.60 20.25
C GLU A 83 -0.78 -8.70 20.44
N TYR A 84 -0.92 -7.61 21.19
CA TYR A 84 0.18 -6.67 21.49
C TYR A 84 1.22 -7.28 22.43
N VAL A 85 0.79 -7.90 23.53
CA VAL A 85 1.67 -8.53 24.52
C VAL A 85 2.33 -9.80 23.95
N ASP A 86 1.62 -10.58 23.14
CA ASP A 86 2.16 -11.80 22.50
C ASP A 86 3.33 -11.52 21.55
N LYS A 87 3.42 -10.29 21.03
CA LYS A 87 4.53 -9.84 20.19
C LYS A 87 5.76 -9.41 21.00
N MET A 88 5.66 -9.37 22.32
CA MET A 88 6.77 -9.06 23.21
C MET A 88 7.53 -10.33 23.65
N ASN A 89 8.81 -10.16 23.90
CA ASN A 89 9.75 -11.13 24.41
C ASN A 89 9.72 -11.10 25.95
N LEU A 90 8.57 -11.44 26.50
CA LEU A 90 8.34 -11.55 27.94
C LEU A 90 8.25 -13.02 28.32
N SER A 91 8.66 -13.37 29.54
CA SER A 91 8.30 -14.66 30.12
C SER A 91 6.78 -14.79 30.26
N ALA A 92 6.27 -16.01 30.46
CA ALA A 92 4.82 -16.22 30.60
C ALA A 92 4.24 -15.44 31.80
N GLU A 93 5.01 -15.32 32.88
CA GLU A 93 4.61 -14.59 34.09
C GLU A 93 4.59 -13.07 33.84
N GLU A 94 5.66 -12.52 33.26
CA GLU A 94 5.74 -11.09 32.89
C GLU A 94 4.68 -10.71 31.85
N SER A 95 4.40 -11.60 30.88
CA SER A 95 3.35 -11.41 29.88
C SER A 95 1.98 -11.28 30.53
N GLN A 96 1.66 -12.14 31.50
CA GLN A 96 0.40 -12.10 32.20
C GLN A 96 0.26 -10.85 33.07
N GLU A 97 1.31 -10.49 33.81
CA GLU A 97 1.35 -9.27 34.62
C GLU A 97 1.17 -8.02 33.75
N PHE A 98 1.87 -7.98 32.62
CA PHE A 98 1.82 -6.84 31.72
C PHE A 98 0.47 -6.72 30.98
N LYS A 99 -0.15 -7.85 30.61
CA LYS A 99 -1.51 -7.88 30.07
C LYS A 99 -2.52 -7.33 31.07
N SER A 100 -2.41 -7.73 32.35
CA SER A 100 -3.24 -7.19 33.42
C SER A 100 -3.04 -5.69 33.60
N TYR A 101 -1.80 -5.22 33.65
CA TYR A 101 -1.47 -3.80 33.76
C TYR A 101 -2.09 -2.96 32.63
N LEU A 102 -1.94 -3.38 31.37
CA LEU A 102 -2.52 -2.65 30.23
C LEU A 102 -4.05 -2.65 30.25
N THR A 103 -4.66 -3.74 30.70
CA THR A 103 -6.11 -3.86 30.79
C THR A 103 -6.67 -2.94 31.87
N ASP A 104 -6.03 -2.90 33.03
CA ASP A 104 -6.41 -2.02 34.14
C ASP A 104 -6.21 -0.55 33.77
N TYR A 105 -5.08 -0.22 33.14
CA TYR A 105 -4.83 1.13 32.67
C TYR A 105 -5.82 1.57 31.59
N ALA A 106 -6.21 0.68 30.66
CA ALA A 106 -7.26 0.97 29.69
C ALA A 106 -8.63 1.19 30.37
N ALA A 107 -8.98 0.39 31.37
CA ALA A 107 -10.21 0.57 32.14
C ALA A 107 -10.23 1.94 32.85
N ASP A 108 -9.11 2.36 33.44
CA ASP A 108 -8.96 3.69 34.03
C ASP A 108 -9.16 4.80 32.99
N LEU A 109 -8.63 4.65 31.78
CA LEU A 109 -8.81 5.62 30.70
C LEU A 109 -10.28 5.74 30.25
N VAL A 110 -11.03 4.65 30.26
CA VAL A 110 -12.49 4.67 30.00
C VAL A 110 -13.20 5.48 31.07
N VAL A 111 -12.89 5.25 32.35
CA VAL A 111 -13.55 5.93 33.47
C VAL A 111 -13.15 7.41 33.56
N GLN A 112 -11.86 7.72 33.43
CA GLN A 112 -11.31 9.07 33.66
C GLN A 112 -11.51 10.00 32.46
N HIS A 113 -11.45 9.46 31.25
CA HIS A 113 -11.50 10.27 30.02
C HIS A 113 -12.74 9.99 29.16
N ASN A 114 -13.66 9.14 29.64
CA ASN A 114 -14.90 8.79 28.94
C ASN A 114 -14.63 8.32 27.49
N LEU A 115 -13.53 7.60 27.31
CA LEU A 115 -13.13 7.04 26.01
C LEU A 115 -13.93 5.77 25.72
N SER A 116 -14.05 5.42 24.44
CA SER A 116 -14.51 4.09 24.09
C SER A 116 -13.47 3.05 24.53
N ASP A 117 -13.90 1.83 24.89
CA ASP A 117 -13.01 0.74 25.27
C ASP A 117 -11.87 0.54 24.26
N LYS A 118 -12.21 0.64 22.97
CA LYS A 118 -11.24 0.53 21.89
C LYS A 118 -10.22 1.67 21.92
N ASP A 119 -10.65 2.91 22.01
CA ASP A 119 -9.74 4.06 22.03
C ASP A 119 -8.86 4.08 23.28
N ALA A 120 -9.40 3.62 24.41
CA ALA A 120 -8.67 3.45 25.65
C ALA A 120 -7.55 2.41 25.52
N GLN A 121 -7.83 1.25 24.93
CA GLN A 121 -6.82 0.22 24.68
C GLN A 121 -5.74 0.70 23.69
N ILE A 122 -6.14 1.36 22.60
CA ILE A 122 -5.20 1.98 21.65
C ILE A 122 -4.27 2.95 22.37
N ARG A 123 -4.83 3.79 23.25
CA ARG A 123 -4.07 4.81 23.99
C ARG A 123 -3.15 4.17 25.02
N ALA A 124 -3.62 3.19 25.78
CA ALA A 124 -2.82 2.42 26.75
C ALA A 124 -1.58 1.80 26.08
N MET A 125 -1.77 1.10 24.96
CA MET A 125 -0.66 0.51 24.21
C MET A 125 0.27 1.57 23.62
N ASN A 126 -0.24 2.70 23.12
CA ASN A 126 0.60 3.78 22.57
C ASN A 126 1.46 4.47 23.64
N GLU A 127 0.91 4.70 24.83
CA GLU A 127 1.62 5.31 25.95
C GLU A 127 2.84 4.46 26.35
N PHE A 128 2.68 3.13 26.33
CA PHE A 128 3.73 2.17 26.65
C PHE A 128 4.71 1.94 25.47
N ASN A 129 4.23 2.02 24.23
CA ASN A 129 5.03 1.85 23.01
C ASN A 129 6.20 2.84 22.87
N ILE A 130 6.13 4.00 23.52
CA ILE A 130 7.11 5.10 23.35
C ILE A 130 8.36 4.92 24.24
N LYS A 131 8.31 4.10 25.30
CA LYS A 131 9.36 4.14 26.33
C LYS A 131 10.42 3.04 26.26
N GLU A 132 10.10 1.76 26.07
CA GLU A 132 11.10 0.68 26.34
C GLU A 132 11.07 -0.55 25.40
N ILE A 133 10.24 -0.56 24.36
CA ILE A 133 9.94 -1.80 23.63
C ILE A 133 10.95 -2.23 22.56
N HIS A 134 11.82 -1.35 22.05
CA HIS A 134 12.75 -1.75 20.97
C HIS A 134 13.68 -2.92 21.36
N GLN A 135 13.87 -3.15 22.66
CA GLN A 135 14.67 -4.27 23.19
C GLN A 135 13.81 -5.52 23.49
N LEU A 136 12.50 -5.35 23.65
CA LEU A 136 11.57 -6.36 24.14
C LEU A 136 10.63 -6.91 23.05
N VAL A 137 10.68 -6.48 21.79
CA VAL A 137 9.89 -7.15 20.73
C VAL A 137 10.52 -8.51 20.41
N LYS A 138 9.71 -9.57 20.41
CA LYS A 138 10.13 -10.96 20.13
C LYS A 138 10.71 -11.12 18.74
N ASP A 139 10.14 -10.38 17.80
CA ASP A 139 10.63 -10.29 16.43
C ASP A 139 11.46 -9.01 16.28
N LYS A 140 12.79 -9.16 16.13
CA LYS A 140 13.69 -8.03 15.90
C LYS A 140 13.36 -7.27 14.61
N ASN A 141 12.54 -7.86 13.74
CA ASN A 141 12.01 -7.20 12.56
C ASN A 141 11.04 -6.06 12.94
N LEU A 142 11.59 -4.88 13.27
CA LEU A 142 10.82 -3.64 13.49
C LEU A 142 9.80 -3.34 12.38
N PHE A 143 10.11 -3.68 11.12
CA PHE A 143 9.22 -3.43 9.98
C PHE A 143 8.80 -4.73 9.28
N THR A 144 7.49 -4.90 9.10
CA THR A 144 6.94 -5.86 8.16
C THR A 144 6.69 -5.19 6.82
N PHE A 145 7.32 -5.73 5.79
CA PHE A 145 7.12 -5.32 4.41
C PHE A 145 5.97 -6.14 3.83
N GLY A 146 4.85 -5.48 3.52
CA GLY A 146 3.69 -6.14 2.92
C GLY A 146 4.03 -6.79 1.58
N LYS A 147 3.46 -7.96 1.29
CA LYS A 147 3.55 -8.56 -0.05
C LYS A 147 2.77 -7.69 -1.04
N HIS A 148 3.48 -6.92 -1.86
CA HIS A 148 2.88 -6.05 -2.89
C HIS A 148 2.34 -6.79 -4.12
N THR A 149 1.92 -8.06 -3.96
CA THR A 149 1.41 -8.92 -5.04
C THR A 149 0.14 -8.36 -5.70
N TYR A 150 -0.61 -7.49 -5.02
CA TYR A 150 -1.77 -6.81 -5.59
C TYR A 150 -1.42 -5.98 -6.84
N LEU A 151 -0.20 -5.44 -6.95
CA LEU A 151 0.25 -4.70 -8.15
C LEU A 151 0.27 -5.60 -9.39
N LEU A 152 0.70 -6.86 -9.23
CA LEU A 152 0.60 -7.86 -10.30
C LEU A 152 -0.85 -8.23 -10.60
N GLY A 153 -1.71 -8.28 -9.58
CA GLY A 153 -3.16 -8.44 -9.76
C GLY A 153 -3.74 -7.35 -10.68
N TYR A 154 -3.39 -6.09 -10.45
CA TYR A 154 -3.79 -4.98 -11.32
C TYR A 154 -3.20 -5.08 -12.74
N ALA A 155 -1.93 -5.46 -12.86
CA ALA A 155 -1.30 -5.69 -14.16
C ALA A 155 -2.03 -6.77 -14.97
N VAL A 156 -2.43 -7.88 -14.32
CA VAL A 156 -3.22 -8.95 -14.96
C VAL A 156 -4.61 -8.45 -15.39
N ILE A 157 -5.30 -7.70 -14.53
CA ILE A 157 -6.61 -7.11 -14.87
C ILE A 157 -6.49 -6.17 -16.07
N PHE A 158 -5.48 -5.30 -16.08
CA PHE A 158 -5.28 -4.37 -17.19
C PHE A 158 -4.90 -5.09 -18.48
N THR A 159 -4.08 -6.14 -18.39
CA THR A 159 -3.76 -7.02 -19.52
C THR A 159 -5.03 -7.65 -20.11
N MET A 160 -5.91 -8.19 -19.26
CA MET A 160 -7.20 -8.73 -19.71
C MET A 160 -8.07 -7.67 -20.39
N LEU A 161 -8.14 -6.46 -19.82
CA LEU A 161 -8.88 -5.34 -20.43
C LEU A 161 -8.29 -4.93 -21.79
N ILE A 162 -6.97 -4.89 -21.93
CA ILE A 162 -6.29 -4.61 -23.21
C ILE A 162 -6.71 -5.64 -24.26
N LEU A 163 -6.70 -6.94 -23.91
CA LEU A 163 -7.09 -8.00 -24.84
C LEU A 163 -8.56 -7.85 -25.26
N VAL A 164 -9.47 -7.65 -24.30
CA VAL A 164 -10.90 -7.45 -24.58
C VAL A 164 -11.14 -6.24 -25.48
N LEU A 165 -10.53 -5.09 -25.17
CA LEU A 165 -10.67 -3.89 -25.97
C LEU A 165 -10.04 -4.06 -27.36
N SER A 166 -8.93 -4.78 -27.48
CA SER A 166 -8.32 -5.07 -28.79
C SER A 166 -9.23 -5.92 -29.67
N VAL A 167 -9.86 -6.94 -29.09
CA VAL A 167 -10.86 -7.77 -29.80
C VAL A 167 -12.05 -6.91 -30.22
N ILE A 168 -12.63 -6.10 -29.34
CA ILE A 168 -13.74 -5.19 -29.69
C ILE A 168 -13.32 -4.23 -30.81
N SER A 169 -12.12 -3.66 -30.73
CA SER A 169 -11.57 -2.73 -31.74
C SER A 169 -11.42 -3.38 -33.11
N SER A 170 -11.16 -4.68 -33.16
CA SER A 170 -11.08 -5.41 -34.44
C SER A 170 -12.43 -5.50 -35.17
N TYR A 171 -13.55 -5.46 -34.43
CA TYR A 171 -14.90 -5.51 -35.00
C TYR A 171 -15.50 -4.12 -35.23
N VAL A 172 -15.27 -3.18 -34.32
CA VAL A 172 -15.90 -1.84 -34.32
C VAL A 172 -15.01 -0.77 -34.97
N GLY A 173 -13.72 -1.07 -35.16
CA GLY A 173 -12.72 -0.13 -35.66
C GLY A 173 -11.92 0.56 -34.56
N TRP A 174 -10.71 1.01 -34.92
CA TRP A 174 -9.77 1.64 -34.00
C TRP A 174 -10.02 3.15 -33.86
N SER A 175 -11.01 3.53 -33.05
CA SER A 175 -11.25 4.94 -32.75
C SER A 175 -10.12 5.55 -31.92
N THR A 176 -9.92 6.87 -32.05
CA THR A 176 -8.88 7.59 -31.29
C THR A 176 -9.05 7.40 -29.78
N ALA A 177 -10.29 7.49 -29.27
CA ALA A 177 -10.59 7.26 -27.86
C ALA A 177 -10.21 5.85 -27.39
N MET A 178 -10.48 4.84 -28.21
CA MET A 178 -10.15 3.45 -27.91
C MET A 178 -8.63 3.24 -27.82
N VAL A 179 -7.88 3.79 -28.79
CA VAL A 179 -6.42 3.76 -28.78
C VAL A 179 -5.87 4.44 -27.54
N SER A 180 -6.40 5.60 -27.15
CA SER A 180 -5.95 6.32 -25.94
C SER A 180 -6.12 5.50 -24.66
N ILE A 181 -7.26 4.83 -24.51
CA ILE A 181 -7.53 3.96 -23.36
C ILE A 181 -6.58 2.76 -23.36
N ILE A 182 -6.35 2.14 -24.51
CA ILE A 182 -5.43 1.00 -24.64
C ILE A 182 -3.99 1.42 -24.30
N CYS A 183 -3.52 2.55 -24.82
CA CYS A 183 -2.20 3.10 -24.49
C CYS A 183 -2.04 3.37 -22.99
N MET A 184 -3.06 3.97 -22.36
CA MET A 184 -3.10 4.17 -20.91
C MET A 184 -2.99 2.82 -20.18
N LEU A 185 -3.80 1.82 -20.54
CA LEU A 185 -3.73 0.51 -19.87
C LEU A 185 -2.36 -0.15 -20.02
N ILE A 186 -1.73 -0.07 -21.20
CA ILE A 186 -0.39 -0.65 -21.45
C ILE A 186 0.65 0.01 -20.54
N ILE A 187 0.72 1.34 -20.56
CA ILE A 187 1.73 2.10 -19.81
C ILE A 187 1.58 1.88 -18.30
N TYR A 188 0.35 1.85 -17.79
CA TYR A 188 0.12 1.60 -16.36
C TYR A 188 0.29 0.14 -15.97
N THR A 189 0.08 -0.82 -16.89
CA THR A 189 0.45 -2.23 -16.67
C THR A 189 1.96 -2.35 -16.45
N LEU A 190 2.74 -1.75 -17.34
CA LEU A 190 4.20 -1.70 -17.21
C LEU A 190 4.62 -0.96 -15.93
N GLY A 191 3.93 0.14 -15.61
CA GLY A 191 4.11 0.87 -14.37
C GLY A 191 3.89 -0.01 -13.13
N PHE A 192 2.80 -0.76 -13.04
CA PHE A 192 2.54 -1.64 -11.89
C PHE A 192 3.55 -2.78 -11.77
N ILE A 193 3.97 -3.38 -12.88
CA ILE A 193 5.03 -4.40 -12.89
C ILE A 193 6.36 -3.79 -12.43
N GLY A 194 6.73 -2.63 -12.99
CA GLY A 194 7.93 -1.89 -12.62
C GLY A 194 7.94 -1.54 -11.14
N MET A 195 6.82 -1.05 -10.61
CA MET A 195 6.65 -0.73 -9.18
C MET A 195 6.74 -1.96 -8.29
N PHE A 196 6.18 -3.10 -8.70
CA PHE A 196 6.33 -4.37 -7.98
C PHE A 196 7.79 -4.78 -7.85
N ILE A 197 8.58 -4.60 -8.92
CA ILE A 197 10.02 -4.86 -8.91
C ILE A 197 10.74 -3.82 -8.05
N LEU A 198 10.44 -2.54 -8.26
CA LEU A 198 11.08 -1.43 -7.56
C LEU A 198 10.89 -1.52 -6.06
N TYR A 199 9.72 -1.95 -5.57
CA TYR A 199 9.49 -2.12 -4.13
C TYR A 199 10.36 -3.20 -3.49
N LYS A 200 10.87 -4.17 -4.26
CA LYS A 200 11.79 -5.18 -3.72
C LYS A 200 13.16 -4.62 -3.38
N PHE A 201 13.59 -3.55 -4.05
CA PHE A 201 14.89 -2.92 -3.78
C PHE A 201 14.97 -2.22 -2.41
N PRO A 202 14.10 -1.26 -2.07
CA PRO A 202 14.13 -0.61 -0.76
C PRO A 202 13.87 -1.65 0.34
N ASP A 203 12.94 -2.58 0.15
CA ASP A 203 12.75 -3.74 1.02
C ASP A 203 14.06 -4.50 1.32
N ALA A 204 14.83 -4.84 0.28
CA ALA A 204 16.11 -5.54 0.44
C ALA A 204 17.16 -4.66 1.13
N ILE A 205 17.24 -3.37 0.77
CA ILE A 205 18.16 -2.42 1.40
C ILE A 205 17.84 -2.24 2.88
N PHE A 206 16.57 -2.06 3.23
CA PHE A 206 16.13 -1.91 4.61
C PHE A 206 16.37 -3.18 5.40
N ARG A 207 16.03 -4.36 4.86
CA ARG A 207 16.32 -5.64 5.53
C ARG A 207 17.81 -5.83 5.77
N LYS A 208 18.65 -5.59 4.76
CA LYS A 208 20.11 -5.69 4.90
C LYS A 208 20.67 -4.71 5.93
N LYS A 209 20.18 -3.46 5.93
CA LYS A 209 20.69 -2.41 6.81
C LYS A 209 20.20 -2.55 8.26
N LEU A 210 18.98 -3.06 8.47
CA LEU A 210 18.35 -3.17 9.78
C LEU A 210 18.62 -4.50 10.47
N TYR A 211 18.71 -5.59 9.69
CA TYR A 211 18.75 -6.95 10.23
C TYR A 211 20.03 -7.70 9.89
N GLY A 212 20.86 -7.17 8.98
CA GLY A 212 22.18 -7.74 8.68
C GLY A 212 22.12 -9.21 8.31
N ASP A 213 21.60 -9.53 7.12
CA ASP A 213 21.63 -10.84 6.45
C ASP A 213 21.71 -12.06 7.41
N GLU A 214 20.59 -12.47 8.01
CA GLU A 214 20.40 -13.89 8.30
C GLU A 214 19.74 -14.50 7.05
N GLU A 215 20.52 -15.30 6.32
CA GLU A 215 20.15 -16.01 5.09
C GLU A 215 18.81 -16.76 5.17
#